data_AF-A0A358TX52-F1
#
_entry.id   AF-A0A358TX52-F1
#
_cell.length_a   1.000
_cell.length_b   1.000
_cell.length_c   1.000
_cell.angle_alpha   90.00
_cell.angle_beta   90.00
_cell.angle_gamma   90.00
#
_symmetry.space_group_name_H-M   'P 1'
#
loop_
_entity.id
_entity.type
_entity.pdbx_description
1 polymer ?
#
loop_
_entity_poly.entity_id
_entity_poly.type
_entity_poly.pdbx_seq_one_letter_code
_entity_poly.pdbx_strand_id
1 'polypeptide(L)'
;MSVQISKLAVFLSHYLNPGPGFGGPYLAKDLKFLICFAGKANAGLPLLKAVLERNGLQIKNIIDYVMSELKDIGSKKIAVPLLQRLSFPGHSLN
;
A
#
# COMPACT_ATOMS: atom_id res chain seq x y z
N MET A 1 -22.85 25.20 2.52
CA MET A 1 -22.07 24.37 3.46
C MET A 1 -22.02 22.88 3.07
N SER A 2 -23.03 22.35 2.35
CA SER A 2 -23.10 20.92 1.98
C SER A 2 -22.14 20.45 0.86
N VAL A 3 -21.65 21.36 0.01
CA VAL A 3 -20.72 21.02 -1.10
C VAL A 3 -19.29 20.72 -0.62
N GLN A 4 -18.87 21.31 0.50
CA GLN A 4 -17.53 21.09 1.08
C GLN A 4 -17.40 19.67 1.67
N ILE A 5 -18.49 19.15 2.26
CA ILE A 5 -18.51 17.83 2.89
C ILE A 5 -18.45 16.70 1.85
N SER A 6 -19.16 16.84 0.72
CA SER A 6 -19.11 15.85 -0.35
C SER A 6 -17.74 15.79 -1.03
N LYS A 7 -17.07 16.94 -1.19
CA LYS A 7 -15.72 17.01 -1.76
C LYS A 7 -14.67 16.38 -0.85
N LEU A 8 -14.81 16.54 0.48
CA LEU A 8 -13.96 15.88 1.46
C LEU A 8 -14.19 14.37 1.53
N ALA A 9 -15.45 13.93 1.46
CA ALA A 9 -15.79 12.50 1.43
C ALA A 9 -15.22 11.78 0.20
N VAL A 10 -15.25 12.43 -0.97
CA VAL A 10 -14.64 11.92 -2.21
C VAL A 10 -13.11 11.89 -2.09
N PHE A 11 -12.49 12.91 -1.49
CA PHE A 11 -11.04 12.91 -1.29
C PHE A 11 -10.57 11.74 -0.39
N LEU A 12 -11.31 11.49 0.70
CA LEU A 12 -11.02 10.40 1.63
C LEU A 12 -11.20 9.03 0.97
N SER A 13 -12.18 8.86 0.09
CA SER A 13 -12.41 7.58 -0.60
C SER A 13 -11.31 7.21 -1.60
N HIS A 14 -10.43 8.14 -1.99
CA HIS A 14 -9.31 7.81 -2.89
C HIS A 14 -8.15 7.10 -2.20
N TYR A 15 -7.93 7.35 -0.91
CA TYR A 15 -6.74 6.86 -0.18
C TYR A 15 -7.05 6.01 1.06
N LEU A 16 -8.32 5.90 1.45
CA LEU A 16 -8.77 5.07 2.58
C LEU A 16 -9.36 3.72 2.16
N ASN A 17 -9.08 3.26 0.93
CA ASN A 17 -9.49 1.93 0.48
C ASN A 17 -8.53 0.86 1.02
N PRO A 18 -9.01 -0.10 1.84
CA PRO A 18 -8.19 -1.23 2.26
C PRO A 18 -7.90 -2.15 1.06
N GLY A 19 -6.77 -2.84 1.09
CA GLY A 19 -6.38 -3.77 0.04
C GLY A 19 -5.10 -4.55 0.39
N PRO A 20 -4.44 -5.18 -0.60
CA PRO A 20 -3.19 -5.93 -0.40
C PRO A 20 -1.98 -5.09 0.03
N GLY A 21 -2.15 -3.77 0.08
CA GLY A 21 -1.08 -2.80 0.30
C GLY A 21 -0.87 -1.92 -0.93
N PHE A 22 -0.10 -0.84 -0.76
CA PHE A 22 0.37 -0.03 -1.86
C PHE A 22 1.54 -0.73 -2.57
N GLY A 23 1.54 -0.63 -3.90
CA GLY A 23 2.61 -1.12 -4.78
C GLY A 23 3.30 0.00 -5.54
N GLY A 24 3.97 -0.37 -6.64
CA GLY A 24 4.70 0.57 -7.48
C GLY A 24 6.02 1.07 -6.84
N PRO A 25 6.86 1.78 -7.62
CA PRO A 25 8.21 2.13 -7.17
C PRO A 25 8.27 3.40 -6.31
N TYR A 26 7.24 4.25 -6.31
CA TYR A 26 7.33 5.61 -5.79
C TYR A 26 7.14 5.66 -4.27
N LEU A 27 5.93 5.40 -3.76
CA LEU A 27 5.60 5.60 -2.35
C LEU A 27 6.53 4.82 -1.39
N ALA A 28 6.79 3.54 -1.67
CA ALA A 28 7.67 2.73 -0.83
C ALA A 28 9.12 3.25 -0.82
N LYS A 29 9.60 3.76 -1.96
CA LYS A 29 10.95 4.32 -2.11
C LYS A 29 11.05 5.66 -1.39
N ASP A 30 10.06 6.53 -1.58
CA ASP A 30 10.04 7.87 -1.01
C ASP A 30 9.92 7.81 0.53
N LEU A 31 9.10 6.90 1.08
CA LEU A 31 9.04 6.64 2.52
C LEU A 31 10.40 6.19 3.08
N LYS A 32 11.08 5.26 2.41
CA LYS A 32 12.42 4.80 2.81
C LYS A 32 13.44 5.93 2.80
N PHE A 33 13.42 6.77 1.75
CA PHE A 33 14.30 7.94 1.67
C PHE A 33 14.03 8.93 2.80
N LEU A 34 12.76 9.25 3.07
CA LEU A 34 12.40 10.18 4.12
C LEU A 34 12.78 9.67 5.51
N ILE A 35 12.54 8.39 5.80
CA ILE A 35 12.96 7.75 7.06
C ILE A 35 14.50 7.79 7.20
N CYS A 36 15.23 7.45 6.14
CA CYS A 36 16.70 7.49 6.14
C CYS A 36 17.24 8.92 6.33
N PHE A 37 16.66 9.88 5.62
CA PHE A 37 17.02 11.30 5.71
C PHE A 37 16.79 11.84 7.12
N ALA A 38 15.62 11.60 7.71
CA ALA A 38 15.33 12.01 9.08
C ALA A 38 16.27 11.33 10.09
N GLY A 39 16.59 10.05 9.88
CA GLY A 39 17.57 9.32 10.70
C GLY A 39 18.96 9.98 10.70
N LYS A 40 19.43 10.51 9.57
CA LYS A 40 20.69 11.28 9.50
C LYS A 40 20.65 12.59 10.29
N ALA A 41 19.46 13.15 10.50
CA ALA A 41 19.23 14.34 11.32
C ALA A 41 18.92 14.01 12.79
N ASN A 42 19.11 12.76 13.24
CA ASN A 42 18.69 12.26 14.55
C ASN A 42 17.19 12.45 14.85
N ALA A 43 16.36 12.53 13.81
CA ALA A 43 14.90 12.62 13.92
C ALA A 43 14.25 11.27 13.55
N GLY A 44 13.60 10.64 14.51
CA GLY A 44 12.86 9.39 14.27
C GLY A 44 11.51 9.65 13.61
N LEU A 45 11.14 8.84 12.62
CA LEU A 45 9.81 8.84 11.99
C LEU A 45 9.08 7.50 12.23
N PRO A 46 8.71 7.18 13.49
CA PRO A 46 8.15 5.89 13.86
C PRO A 46 6.84 5.58 13.14
N LEU A 47 6.00 6.59 12.89
CA LEU A 47 4.74 6.42 12.14
C LEU A 47 5.00 5.95 10.71
N LEU A 48 5.93 6.56 9.99
CA LEU A 48 6.23 6.17 8.60
C LEU A 48 6.90 4.80 8.53
N LYS A 49 7.71 4.47 9.54
CA LYS A 49 8.29 3.14 9.68
C LYS A 49 7.18 2.09 9.87
N ALA A 50 6.23 2.35 10.76
CA ALA A 50 5.09 1.47 10.98
C ALA A 50 4.20 1.31 9.73
N VAL A 51 3.99 2.38 8.94
CA VAL A 51 3.28 2.30 7.66
C VAL A 51 4.00 1.36 6.68
N LEU A 52 5.32 1.49 6.55
CA LEU A 52 6.12 0.63 5.66
C LEU A 52 6.11 -0.84 6.12
N GLU A 53 6.24 -1.07 7.42
CA GLU A 53 6.18 -2.40 8.03
C GLU A 53 4.80 -3.04 7.84
N ARG A 54 3.72 -2.29 8.08
CA ARG A 54 2.35 -2.78 7.91
C ARG A 54 2.05 -3.14 6.46
N ASN A 55 2.53 -2.35 5.51
CA ASN A 55 2.39 -2.64 4.08
C ASN A 55 3.05 -3.98 3.71
N GLY A 56 4.26 -4.24 4.23
CA GLY A 56 4.95 -5.52 4.02
C GLY A 56 4.26 -6.71 4.68
N LEU A 57 3.62 -6.50 5.83
CA LEU A 57 2.87 -7.54 6.55
C LEU A 57 1.55 -7.91 5.85
N GLN A 58 0.92 -6.99 5.12
CA GLN A 58 -0.40 -7.20 4.54
C GLN A 58 -0.46 -8.37 3.55
N ILE A 59 0.59 -8.56 2.72
CA ILE A 59 0.68 -9.70 1.81
C ILE A 59 0.82 -11.02 2.58
N LYS A 60 1.60 -11.04 3.66
CA LYS A 60 1.73 -12.24 4.50
C LYS A 60 0.39 -12.61 5.11
N ASN A 61 -0.32 -11.64 5.68
CA ASN A 61 -1.65 -11.88 6.25
C ASN A 61 -2.64 -12.44 5.21
N ILE A 62 -2.58 -11.98 3.96
CA ILE A 62 -3.42 -12.51 2.88
C ILE A 62 -3.06 -13.97 2.58
N ILE A 63 -1.77 -14.29 2.48
CA ILE A 63 -1.30 -15.66 2.24
C ILE A 63 -1.72 -16.57 3.40
N ASP A 64 -1.47 -16.14 4.65
CA ASP A 64 -1.80 -16.90 5.85
C ASP A 64 -3.30 -17.19 5.93
N TYR A 65 -4.14 -16.21 5.58
CA TYR A 65 -5.59 -16.38 5.50
C TYR A 65 -5.99 -17.38 4.40
N VAL A 66 -5.40 -17.29 3.21
CA VAL A 66 -5.69 -18.26 2.13
C VAL A 66 -5.27 -19.68 2.54
N MET A 67 -4.11 -19.81 3.19
CA MET A 67 -3.60 -21.08 3.69
C MET A 67 -4.49 -21.66 4.80
N SER A 68 -4.97 -20.84 5.73
CA SER A 68 -5.86 -21.30 6.81
C SER A 68 -7.19 -21.80 6.27
N GLU A 69 -7.73 -21.16 5.23
CA GLU A 69 -9.00 -21.57 4.61
C GLU A 69 -8.85 -22.83 3.74
N LEU A 70 -7.75 -22.95 2.99
CA LEU A 70 -7.58 -24.04 2.02
C LEU A 70 -6.88 -25.30 2.59
N LYS A 71 -6.24 -25.20 3.77
CA LYS A 71 -5.48 -26.24 4.49
C LYS A 71 -4.31 -26.85 3.70
N ASP A 72 -4.61 -27.60 2.66
CA ASP A 72 -3.65 -28.19 1.73
C ASP A 72 -3.78 -27.53 0.36
N ILE A 73 -2.74 -26.83 -0.06
CA ILE A 73 -2.67 -26.18 -1.38
C ILE A 73 -1.73 -26.91 -2.35
N GLY A 74 -1.06 -27.99 -1.95
CA GLY A 74 0.00 -28.64 -2.72
C GLY A 74 -0.45 -29.16 -4.09
N SER A 75 -1.73 -29.48 -4.23
CA SER A 75 -2.37 -29.94 -5.49
C SER A 75 -3.37 -28.94 -6.07
N LYS A 76 -3.56 -27.76 -5.46
CA LYS A 76 -4.58 -26.79 -5.86
C LYS A 76 -4.00 -25.76 -6.84
N LYS A 77 -4.70 -25.53 -7.94
CA LYS A 77 -4.43 -24.40 -8.85
C LYS A 77 -5.16 -23.17 -8.34
N ILE A 78 -4.41 -22.16 -7.92
CA ILE A 78 -4.95 -20.89 -7.43
C ILE A 78 -4.83 -19.85 -8.55
N ALA A 79 -5.96 -19.26 -8.94
CA ALA A 79 -5.97 -18.15 -9.89
C ALA A 79 -5.69 -16.83 -9.16
N VAL A 80 -4.76 -16.03 -9.70
CA VAL A 80 -4.50 -14.65 -9.25
C VAL A 80 -4.98 -13.72 -10.37
N PRO A 81 -6.23 -13.22 -10.29
CA PRO A 81 -6.90 -12.59 -11.43
C PRO A 81 -6.34 -11.22 -11.82
N LEU A 82 -5.46 -10.60 -11.03
CA LEU A 82 -4.91 -9.27 -11.29
C LEU A 82 -3.43 -9.18 -10.90
N LEU A 83 -2.55 -9.24 -11.89
CA LEU A 83 -1.10 -9.04 -11.79
C LEU A 83 -0.67 -7.77 -12.53
N GLN A 84 -1.47 -6.70 -12.48
CA GLN A 84 -1.10 -5.44 -13.10
C GLN A 84 -0.29 -4.55 -12.16
N ARG A 85 0.90 -4.16 -12.62
CA ARG A 85 1.66 -3.03 -12.11
C ARG A 85 0.86 -1.77 -12.44
N LEU A 86 0.35 -1.08 -11.43
CA LEU A 86 -0.27 0.24 -11.59
C LEU A 86 0.80 1.22 -12.09
N SER A 87 0.90 1.36 -13.41
CA SER A 87 1.62 2.45 -14.05
C SER A 87 0.72 3.68 -13.99
N PHE A 88 1.08 4.66 -13.16
CA PHE A 88 0.42 5.97 -13.21
C PHE A 88 0.73 6.62 -14.56
N PRO A 89 -0.26 7.22 -15.26
CA PRO A 89 0.00 7.97 -16.48
C PRO A 89 0.90 9.15 -16.16
N GLY A 90 2.04 9.25 -16.84
CA GLY A 90 2.96 10.36 -16.71
C GLY A 90 2.28 11.65 -17.16
N HIS A 91 2.19 12.64 -16.27
CA HIS A 91 1.99 14.02 -16.69
C HIS A 91 3.23 14.47 -17.44
N SER A 92 3.13 14.53 -18.77
CA SER A 92 4.04 15.30 -19.61
C SER A 92 3.83 16.78 -19.26
N LEU A 93 4.77 17.37 -18.54
CA LEU A 93 4.89 18.81 -18.46
C LEU A 93 5.62 19.25 -19.74
N ASN A 94 4.90 20.02 -20.57
CA ASN A 94 5.49 20.84 -21.62
C ASN A 94 6.42 21.90 -21.02
#